data_AF-A0A2N3BXV0-F1
#
_entry.id   AF-A0A2N3BXV0-F1
#
_cell.length_a   1.000
_cell.length_b   1.000
_cell.length_c   1.000
_cell.angle_alpha   90.00
_cell.angle_beta   90.00
_cell.angle_gamma   90.00
#
_symmetry.space_group_name_H-M   'P 1'
#
loop_
_entity.id
_entity.type
_entity.pdbx_description
1 polymer ?
#
loop_
_entity_poly.entity_id
_entity_poly.type
_entity_poly.pdbx_seq_one_letter_code
_entity_poly.pdbx_strand_id
1 'polypeptide(L)' 'MTTRRATDNAKALDAFIATKVEIDAMLERLKALSDDHFNTHPDEINWGHVGTLNHYASLLRQITDSAFKEGEHAA' A
#
# COMPACT_ATOMS: atom_id res chain seq x y z
N MET A 1 34.42 -30.02 -2.97
CA MET A 1 34.01 -28.68 -3.43
C MET A 1 32.52 -28.72 -3.67
N THR A 2 31.73 -28.29 -2.69
CA THR A 2 30.27 -28.26 -2.83
C THR A 2 29.92 -26.92 -3.46
N THR A 3 29.61 -26.93 -4.75
CA THR A 3 29.03 -25.78 -5.47
C THR A 3 27.70 -25.45 -4.79
N ARG A 4 27.77 -24.47 -3.88
CA ARG A 4 26.64 -23.89 -3.16
C ARG A 4 25.56 -23.53 -4.19
N ARG A 5 24.33 -23.99 -3.98
CA ARG A 5 23.10 -23.56 -4.68
C ARG A 5 22.98 -22.03 -4.69
N ALA A 6 23.68 -21.38 -5.61
CA ALA A 6 23.46 -20.01 -6.03
C ALA A 6 22.45 -19.95 -7.21
N THR A 7 21.85 -21.10 -7.53
CA THR A 7 20.67 -21.33 -8.38
C THR A 7 19.46 -21.46 -7.42
N ASP A 8 18.36 -20.70 -7.42
CA ASP A 8 17.62 -20.04 -8.49
C ASP A 8 16.68 -18.93 -7.92
N ASN A 9 17.16 -18.08 -7.01
CA ASN A 9 16.31 -17.02 -6.44
C ASN A 9 16.09 -15.83 -7.40
N ALA A 10 16.76 -15.81 -8.55
CA ALA A 10 16.64 -14.73 -9.54
C ALA A 10 15.18 -14.49 -9.95
N LYS A 11 14.42 -15.54 -10.25
CA LYS A 11 12.99 -15.42 -10.61
C LYS A 11 12.14 -14.86 -9.47
N ALA A 12 12.41 -15.29 -8.23
CA ALA A 12 11.70 -14.78 -7.06
C ALA A 12 12.06 -13.31 -6.77
N LEU A 13 13.32 -12.94 -6.97
CA LEU A 13 13.80 -11.56 -6.84
C LEU A 13 13.19 -10.65 -7.92
N ASP A 14 13.16 -11.09 -9.17
CA ASP A 14 12.53 -10.36 -10.26
C ASP A 14 11.03 -10.16 -10.00
N ALA A 15 10.33 -11.22 -9.58
CA ALA A 15 8.93 -11.13 -9.20
C ALA A 15 8.71 -10.18 -8.02
N PHE A 16 9.56 -10.25 -6.99
CA PHE A 16 9.50 -9.35 -5.84
C PHE A 16 9.70 -7.89 -6.25
N ILE A 17 10.71 -7.59 -7.08
CA ILE A 17 10.97 -6.23 -7.57
C ILE A 17 9.79 -5.74 -8.41
N ALA A 18 9.24 -6.57 -9.30
CA ALA A 18 8.09 -6.22 -10.12
C ALA A 18 6.87 -5.89 -9.26
N THR A 19 6.53 -6.74 -8.28
CA THR A 19 5.44 -6.48 -7.34
C THR A 19 5.70 -5.23 -6.49
N LYS A 20 6.94 -5.00 -6.04
CA LYS A 20 7.28 -3.77 -5.30
C LYS A 20 7.05 -2.53 -6.15
N VAL A 21 7.51 -2.52 -7.40
CA VAL A 21 7.34 -1.39 -8.32
C VAL A 21 5.86 -1.10 -8.56
N GLU A 22 5.04 -2.15 -8.70
CA GLU A 22 3.59 -2.00 -8.83
C GLU A 22 2.97 -1.36 -7.57
N ILE A 23 3.34 -1.83 -6.37
CA ILE A 23 2.90 -1.24 -5.10
C ILE A 23 3.35 0.22 -4.97
N ASP A 24 4.61 0.53 -5.29
CA ASP A 24 5.14 1.89 -5.24
C ASP A 24 4.32 2.83 -6.14
N ALA A 25 4.00 2.39 -7.37
CA ALA A 25 3.18 3.16 -8.31
C ALA A 25 1.74 3.38 -7.80
N MET A 26 1.14 2.36 -7.15
CA MET A 26 -0.17 2.49 -6.52
C MET A 26 -0.16 3.51 -5.36
N LEU A 27 0.89 3.48 -4.52
CA LEU A 27 1.06 4.42 -3.42
C LEU A 27 1.29 5.85 -3.92
N GLU A 28 2.09 6.03 -4.97
CA GLU A 28 2.31 7.33 -5.60
C GLU A 28 1.00 7.91 -6.16
N ARG A 29 0.18 7.08 -6.81
CA ARG A 29 -1.15 7.49 -7.30
C ARG A 29 -2.08 7.92 -6.17
N LEU A 30 -2.10 7.19 -5.05
CA LEU A 30 -2.90 7.56 -3.88
C LEU A 30 -2.41 8.86 -3.25
N LYS A 31 -1.09 9.09 -3.21
CA LYS A 31 -0.51 10.34 -2.74
C LYS A 31 -0.91 11.51 -3.63
N ALA A 32 -0.77 11.38 -4.95
CA ALA A 32 -1.19 12.42 -5.89
C ALA A 32 -2.69 12.73 -5.77
N LEU A 33 -3.52 11.69 -5.58
CA LEU A 33 -4.96 11.87 -5.32
C LEU A 33 -5.22 12.62 -4.01
N SER A 34 -4.45 12.35 -2.95
CA SER A 34 -4.53 13.08 -1.69
C SER A 34 -4.10 14.54 -1.84
N ASP A 35 -3.04 14.81 -2.61
CA ASP A 35 -2.56 16.17 -2.89
C ASP A 35 -3.62 16.98 -3.66
N ASP A 36 -4.39 16.31 -4.54
CA ASP A 36 -5.53 16.89 -5.25
C ASP A 36 -6.87 16.78 -4.48
N HIS A 37 -6.81 16.72 -3.15
CA HIS A 37 -7.99 16.71 -2.26
C HIS A 37 -9.01 15.61 -2.58
N PHE A 38 -8.53 14.45 -3.03
CA PHE A 38 -9.35 13.34 -3.52
C PHE A 38 -10.32 13.75 -4.64
N ASN A 39 -9.90 14.66 -5.52
CA ASN A 39 -10.71 15.27 -6.59
C ASN A 39 -12.01 15.90 -6.08
N THR A 40 -12.04 16.37 -4.82
CA THR A 40 -13.25 16.94 -4.22
C THR A 40 -13.07 18.43 -3.98
N HIS A 41 -14.01 19.24 -4.45
CA HIS A 41 -14.01 20.67 -4.16
C HIS A 41 -14.56 20.93 -2.73
N PRO A 42 -13.98 21.86 -1.95
CA PRO A 42 -14.44 22.14 -0.59
C PRO A 42 -15.94 22.41 -0.45
N ASP A 43 -16.53 23.10 -1.44
CA ASP A 43 -17.95 23.44 -1.44
C ASP A 43 -18.89 22.26 -1.71
N GLU A 44 -18.36 21.13 -2.21
CA GLU A 44 -19.12 19.92 -2.54
C GLU A 44 -19.00 18.84 -1.45
N ILE A 45 -18.13 19.06 -0.45
CA ILE A 45 -17.88 18.10 0.64
C ILE A 45 -19.15 17.85 1.44
N ASN A 46 -19.43 16.57 1.68
CA ASN A 46 -20.56 16.13 2.48
C ASN A 46 -20.19 14.83 3.23
N TRP A 47 -21.09 14.34 4.09
CA TRP A 47 -20.87 13.14 4.88
C TRP A 47 -20.63 11.87 4.05
N GLY A 48 -21.12 11.80 2.82
CA GLY A 48 -20.80 10.72 1.88
C GLY A 48 -19.32 10.71 1.50
N HIS A 49 -18.74 11.88 1.21
CA HIS A 49 -17.29 12.02 0.96
C HIS A 49 -16.46 11.60 2.16
N VAL A 50 -16.87 12.01 3.37
CA VAL A 50 -16.22 11.60 4.63
C VAL A 50 -16.29 10.08 4.80
N GLY A 51 -17.43 9.45 4.52
CA GLY A 51 -17.59 7.99 4.54
C GLY A 51 -16.63 7.26 3.61
N THR A 52 -16.47 7.76 2.39
CA THR A 52 -15.51 7.22 1.40
C THR A 52 -14.08 7.31 1.89
N LEU A 53 -13.65 8.45 2.44
CA LEU A 53 -12.29 8.59 2.98
C LEU A 53 -12.04 7.71 4.20
N ASN A 54 -13.03 7.54 5.08
CA ASN A 54 -12.94 6.62 6.20
C ASN A 54 -12.75 5.17 5.73
N HIS A 55 -13.42 4.78 4.65
CA HIS A 55 -13.24 3.46 4.06
C HIS A 55 -11.82 3.27 3.52
N TYR A 56 -11.29 4.23 2.76
CA TYR A 56 -9.90 4.18 2.26
C TYR A 56 -8.88 4.14 3.40
N ALA A 57 -9.07 4.95 4.44
CA ALA A 57 -8.20 4.95 5.61
C ALA A 57 -8.23 3.59 6.35
N SER A 58 -9.38 2.92 6.42
CA SER A 58 -9.49 1.58 7.02
C SER A 58 -8.72 0.53 6.21
N LEU A 59 -8.78 0.57 4.88
CA LEU A 59 -8.02 -0.36 4.04
C LEU A 59 -6.51 -0.15 4.17
N LEU A 60 -6.06 1.11 4.13
CA LEU A 60 -4.64 1.43 4.34
C LEU A 60 -4.16 1.00 5.71
N ARG A 61 -4.99 1.17 6.76
CA ARG A 61 -4.66 0.71 8.11
C ARG A 61 -4.49 -0.80 8.18
N GLN A 62 -5.42 -1.57 7.60
CA GLN A 62 -5.29 -3.03 7.56
C GLN A 62 -4.00 -3.49 6.87
N ILE A 63 -3.57 -2.81 5.79
CA ILE A 63 -2.32 -3.10 5.11
C ILE A 63 -1.11 -2.79 6.01
N THR A 64 -1.10 -1.62 6.65
CA THR A 64 -0.04 -1.20 7.57
C THR A 64 0.04 -2.13 8.78
N ASP A 65 -1.08 -2.42 9.44
CA ASP A 65 -1.14 -3.32 10.60
C ASP A 65 -0.59 -4.71 10.23
N SER A 66 -0.94 -5.23 9.05
CA SER A 66 -0.42 -6.50 8.55
C SER A 66 1.08 -6.45 8.22
N ALA A 67 1.59 -5.32 7.74
CA ALA A 67 3.01 -5.16 7.39
C ALA A 67 3.90 -5.00 8.63
N PHE A 68 3.41 -4.30 9.66
CA PHE A 68 4.17 -3.96 10.86
C PHE A 68 3.84 -4.84 12.08
N LYS A 69 2.87 -5.77 11.94
CA LYS A 69 2.36 -6.63 13.02
C LYS A 69 1.80 -5.83 14.22
N GLU A 70 1.32 -4.62 13.96
CA GLU A 70 0.78 -3.71 14.98
C GLU A 70 -0.52 -4.23 15.63
N GLY A 71 -1.15 -5.26 15.03
CA GLY A 71 -2.29 -5.98 15.59
C GLY A 71 -1.97 -7.15 16.53
N GLU A 72 -0.73 -7.67 16.57
CA GLU A 72 -0.34 -8.80 17.45
C GLU A 72 0.35 -8.38 18.77
N HIS A 73 0.69 -7.10 18.94
CA HIS A 73 1.41 -6.59 20.13
C HIS A 73 0.79 -5.32 20.76
N ALA A 74 -0.52 -5.13 20.63
CA ALA A 74 -1.25 -4.06 21.31
C ALA A 74 -2.18 -4.56 22.45
N ALA A 75 -2.00 -5.80 22.92
CA ALA A 75 -2.68 -6.35 24.10
C ALA A 75 -1.72 -7.17 24.97
#